data_AF-A0A323UMF1-F1
#
_entry.id   AF-A0A323UMF1-F1
#
_cell.length_a   1.000
_cell.length_b   1.000
_cell.length_c   1.000
_cell.angle_alpha   90.00
_cell.angle_beta   90.00
_cell.angle_gamma   90.00
#
_symmetry.space_group_name_H-M   'P 1'
#
loop_
_entity.id
_entity.type
_entity.pdbx_description
1 polymer ?
#
loop_
_entity_poly.entity_id
_entity_poly.type
_entity_poly.pdbx_seq_one_letter_code
_entity_poly.pdbx_strand_id
1 'polypeptide(L)'
;MTLTTDDLKVIEGSVRVADLRLAHALGIGKPIEIRKLIHRHRAELANYGQLVGAPAPGKRAVAAEFWLNEQQALVMCVLANCPGSAATHRELTDLFAQHRIALLRECRLIFGRRAAAKLWRQLGLPAVVEDEPAARASRAAPASSDQVKHFLAVSTVRRPGAQVQSSVLYAAYRAWCESTSADVVLTQTMFSLVVANLGFTKRCSSVMFWTGLTLVNHLAAVPTGEAGRLL
;
A
#
# COMPACT_ATOMS: atom_id res chain seq x y z
N MET A 1 -14.83 12.25 -20.56
CA MET A 1 -15.22 11.01 -19.85
C MET A 1 -13.93 10.37 -19.38
N THR A 2 -13.84 10.05 -18.09
CA THR A 2 -12.61 9.59 -17.42
C THR A 2 -12.41 8.09 -17.62
N LEU A 3 -11.15 7.66 -17.78
CA LEU A 3 -10.80 6.23 -17.85
C LEU A 3 -10.91 5.56 -16.47
N THR A 4 -11.41 4.33 -16.41
CA THR A 4 -11.53 3.56 -15.16
C THR A 4 -10.85 2.19 -15.25
N THR A 5 -10.76 1.48 -14.13
CA THR A 5 -10.15 0.13 -14.09
C THR A 5 -10.87 -0.89 -14.97
N ASP A 6 -12.15 -0.67 -15.25
CA ASP A 6 -12.97 -1.53 -16.12
C ASP A 6 -12.59 -1.37 -17.61
N ASP A 7 -11.92 -0.28 -17.96
CA ASP A 7 -11.37 -0.06 -19.30
C ASP A 7 -10.07 -0.85 -19.55
N LEU A 8 -9.52 -1.50 -18.52
CA LEU A 8 -8.30 -2.29 -18.60
C LEU A 8 -8.60 -3.78 -18.77
N LYS A 9 -7.80 -4.46 -19.60
CA LYS A 9 -7.83 -5.92 -19.75
C LYS A 9 -6.44 -6.51 -19.69
N VAL A 10 -6.33 -7.71 -19.11
CA VAL A 10 -5.11 -8.51 -19.16
C VAL A 10 -5.13 -9.31 -20.45
N ILE A 11 -4.18 -9.02 -21.34
CA ILE A 11 -4.02 -9.72 -22.63
C ILE A 11 -2.54 -10.07 -22.79
N GLU A 12 -2.27 -11.36 -23.04
CA GLU A 12 -0.91 -11.90 -23.15
C GLU A 12 -0.03 -11.54 -21.92
N GLY A 13 -0.63 -11.61 -20.72
CA GLY A 13 0.07 -11.33 -19.47
C GLY A 13 0.36 -9.85 -19.18
N SER A 14 -0.07 -8.93 -20.05
CA SER A 14 0.08 -7.49 -19.87
C SER A 14 -1.28 -6.81 -19.72
N VAL A 15 -1.35 -5.83 -18.82
CA VAL A 15 -2.53 -4.96 -18.68
C VAL A 15 -2.54 -3.98 -19.85
N ARG A 16 -3.69 -3.83 -20.51
CA ARG A 16 -3.84 -3.04 -21.72
C ARG A 16 -5.15 -2.27 -21.75
N VAL A 17 -5.15 -1.14 -22.46
CA VAL A 17 -6.33 -0.31 -22.75
C VAL A 17 -6.63 -0.37 -24.25
N ALA A 18 -7.92 -0.35 -24.60
CA ALA A 18 -8.37 -0.31 -25.99
C ALA A 18 -8.06 1.06 -26.65
N ASP A 19 -7.66 1.04 -27.92
CA ASP A 19 -7.41 2.25 -28.70
C ASP A 19 -8.63 3.18 -28.75
N LEU A 20 -9.84 2.65 -28.91
CA LEU A 20 -11.04 3.48 -28.97
C LEU A 20 -11.36 4.18 -27.65
N ARG A 21 -11.07 3.53 -26.51
CA ARG A 21 -11.23 4.15 -25.19
C ARG A 21 -10.19 5.26 -24.98
N LEU A 22 -8.95 5.00 -25.40
CA LEU A 22 -7.90 6.03 -25.40
C LEU A 22 -8.24 7.21 -26.31
N ALA A 23 -8.74 6.95 -27.53
CA ALA A 23 -9.16 7.99 -28.47
C ALA A 23 -10.24 8.89 -27.89
N HIS A 24 -11.25 8.29 -27.26
CA HIS A 24 -12.32 9.03 -26.61
C HIS A 24 -11.77 9.91 -25.47
N ALA A 25 -10.85 9.40 -24.65
CA ALA A 25 -10.21 10.16 -23.57
C ALA A 25 -9.36 11.33 -24.12
N LEU A 26 -8.69 11.13 -25.25
CA LEU A 26 -7.91 12.17 -25.95
C LEU A 26 -8.78 13.18 -26.72
N GLY A 27 -10.10 12.98 -26.80
CA GLY A 27 -11.00 13.82 -27.59
C GLY A 27 -10.86 13.61 -29.11
N ILE A 28 -10.31 12.48 -29.56
CA ILE A 28 -10.20 12.12 -30.97
C ILE A 28 -11.57 11.63 -31.46
N GLY A 29 -12.23 12.44 -32.30
CA GLY A 29 -13.61 12.20 -32.70
C GLY A 29 -13.82 11.01 -33.66
N LYS A 30 -12.81 10.61 -34.44
CA LYS A 30 -12.94 9.52 -35.42
C LYS A 30 -11.99 8.36 -35.08
N PRO A 31 -12.49 7.12 -34.91
CA PRO A 31 -11.68 5.92 -34.66
C PRO A 31 -10.48 5.73 -35.60
N ILE A 32 -10.63 6.11 -36.86
CA ILE A 32 -9.57 5.94 -37.86
C ILE A 32 -8.34 6.81 -37.57
N GLU A 33 -8.51 7.95 -36.90
CA GLU A 33 -7.41 8.88 -36.63
C GLU A 33 -6.42 8.32 -35.60
N ILE A 34 -6.92 7.70 -34.52
CA ILE A 34 -6.02 7.02 -33.57
C ILE A 34 -5.32 5.84 -34.22
N ARG A 35 -6.00 5.08 -35.09
CA ARG A 35 -5.40 3.93 -35.77
C ARG A 35 -4.34 4.35 -36.77
N LYS A 36 -4.56 5.43 -37.52
CA LYS A 36 -3.53 6.03 -38.38
C LYS A 36 -2.30 6.42 -37.56
N LEU A 37 -2.51 7.02 -36.39
CA LEU A 37 -1.42 7.41 -35.49
C LEU A 37 -0.65 6.19 -34.96
N ILE A 38 -1.35 5.14 -34.52
CA ILE A 38 -0.73 3.86 -34.10
C ILE A 38 0.07 3.24 -35.25
N HIS A 39 -0.48 3.21 -36.45
CA HIS A 39 0.22 2.67 -37.62
C HIS A 39 1.46 3.49 -37.98
N ARG A 40 1.36 4.82 -37.95
CA ARG A 40 2.47 5.74 -38.22
C ARG A 40 3.63 5.54 -37.25
N HIS A 41 3.33 5.28 -35.98
CA HIS A 41 4.33 5.12 -34.91
C HIS A 41 4.54 3.66 -34.48
N ARG A 42 4.17 2.69 -35.32
CA ARG A 42 4.24 1.26 -34.97
C ARG A 42 5.63 0.81 -34.54
N ALA A 43 6.67 1.30 -35.23
CA ALA A 43 8.06 0.95 -34.91
C ALA A 43 8.46 1.42 -33.50
N GLU A 44 8.04 2.63 -33.11
CA GLU A 44 8.29 3.18 -31.78
C GLU A 44 7.51 2.41 -30.71
N LEU A 45 6.23 2.13 -30.95
CA LEU A 45 5.38 1.36 -30.02
C LEU A 45 5.89 -0.07 -29.77
N ALA A 46 6.55 -0.66 -30.77
CA ALA A 46 7.13 -2.00 -30.66
C ALA A 46 8.32 -2.06 -29.68
N ASN A 47 9.00 -0.93 -29.42
CA ASN A 47 10.08 -0.87 -28.42
C ASN A 47 9.58 -1.11 -26.99
N TYR A 48 8.28 -0.93 -26.76
CA TYR A 48 7.62 -1.14 -25.47
C TYR A 48 6.90 -2.49 -25.37
N GLY A 49 7.17 -3.40 -26.32
CA GLY A 49 6.61 -4.75 -26.37
C GLY A 49 5.65 -4.99 -27.54
N GLN A 50 5.08 -6.18 -27.59
CA GLN A 50 4.21 -6.61 -28.69
C GLN A 50 2.96 -5.73 -28.80
N LEU A 51 2.72 -5.19 -30.00
CA LEU A 51 1.51 -4.44 -30.34
C LEU A 51 0.38 -5.42 -30.67
N VAL A 52 -0.58 -5.54 -29.76
CA VAL A 52 -1.73 -6.44 -29.91
C VAL A 52 -2.80 -5.79 -30.78
N GLY A 53 -3.35 -6.57 -31.71
CA GLY A 53 -4.33 -6.10 -32.71
C GLY A 53 -3.70 -5.84 -34.09
N ALA A 54 -2.37 -5.74 -34.20
CA ALA A 54 -1.73 -5.59 -35.51
C ALA A 54 -1.80 -6.90 -36.33
N PRO A 55 -2.11 -6.85 -37.63
CA PRO A 55 -1.96 -8.02 -38.49
C PRO A 55 -0.51 -8.51 -38.51
N ALA A 56 -0.32 -9.82 -38.67
CA ALA A 56 0.99 -10.41 -38.90
C ALA A 56 1.62 -9.85 -40.19
N PRO A 57 2.96 -9.74 -40.28
CA PRO A 57 3.65 -9.29 -41.48
C PRO A 57 3.17 -10.07 -42.72
N GLY A 58 2.81 -9.37 -43.80
CA GLY A 58 2.33 -10.00 -45.04
C GLY A 58 0.83 -10.34 -45.08
N LYS A 59 0.07 -10.15 -43.99
CA LYS A 59 -1.39 -10.29 -44.01
C LYS A 59 -2.08 -8.93 -44.06
N ARG A 60 -3.03 -8.75 -44.99
CA ARG A 60 -4.02 -7.66 -44.91
C ARG A 60 -5.09 -8.07 -43.91
N ALA A 61 -5.03 -7.54 -42.70
CA ALA A 61 -6.22 -7.43 -41.86
C ALA A 61 -6.28 -6.01 -41.31
N VAL A 62 -7.46 -5.41 -41.35
CA VAL A 62 -7.74 -4.22 -40.54
C VAL A 62 -7.88 -4.73 -39.12
N ALA A 63 -6.99 -4.33 -38.22
CA ALA A 63 -7.16 -4.57 -36.80
C ALA A 63 -8.58 -4.15 -36.40
N ALA A 64 -9.40 -5.08 -35.90
CA ALA A 64 -10.73 -4.72 -35.41
C ALA A 64 -10.62 -3.75 -34.23
N GLU A 65 -9.56 -3.90 -33.42
CA GLU A 65 -9.24 -3.11 -32.23
C GLU A 65 -7.76 -3.27 -31.88
N PHE A 66 -7.11 -2.21 -31.41
CA PHE A 66 -5.74 -2.28 -30.87
C PHE A 66 -5.78 -2.25 -29.34
N TRP A 67 -4.90 -3.02 -28.72
CA TRP A 67 -4.76 -3.07 -27.26
C TRP A 67 -3.35 -2.64 -26.85
N LEU A 68 -3.28 -1.48 -26.21
CA LEU A 68 -2.03 -0.80 -25.87
C LEU A 68 -1.68 -1.05 -24.41
N ASN A 69 -0.44 -1.45 -24.13
CA ASN A 69 0.05 -1.48 -22.75
C ASN A 69 0.25 -0.05 -22.21
N GLU A 70 0.61 0.08 -20.92
CA GLU A 70 0.82 1.38 -20.26
C GLU A 70 1.76 2.29 -21.05
N GLN A 71 2.97 1.83 -21.35
CA GLN A 71 3.99 2.63 -22.02
C GLN A 71 3.55 3.04 -23.43
N GLN A 72 2.95 2.12 -24.18
CA GLN A 72 2.39 2.41 -25.50
C GLN A 72 1.29 3.48 -25.41
N ALA A 73 0.36 3.36 -24.47
CA ALA A 73 -0.72 4.33 -24.29
C ALA A 73 -0.20 5.72 -23.89
N LEU A 74 0.79 5.79 -23.00
CA LEU A 74 1.42 7.06 -22.59
C LEU A 74 2.15 7.73 -23.75
N VAL A 75 2.89 6.96 -24.57
CA VAL A 75 3.53 7.48 -25.79
C VAL A 75 2.48 7.98 -26.78
N MET A 76 1.37 7.27 -26.94
CA MET A 76 0.26 7.74 -27.78
C MET A 76 -0.33 9.07 -27.32
N CYS A 77 -0.41 9.33 -26.01
CA CYS A 77 -0.81 10.65 -25.50
C CYS A 77 0.17 11.74 -25.96
N VAL A 78 1.47 11.49 -25.89
CA VAL A 78 2.50 12.46 -26.33
C VAL A 78 2.40 12.70 -27.85
N LEU A 79 2.27 11.63 -28.63
CA LEU A 79 2.24 11.69 -30.08
C LEU A 79 0.94 12.27 -30.65
N ALA A 80 -0.18 12.13 -29.95
CA ALA A 80 -1.47 12.68 -30.38
C ALA A 80 -1.46 14.21 -30.42
N ASN A 81 -0.63 14.86 -29.58
CA ASN A 81 -0.43 16.31 -29.53
C ASN A 81 -1.75 17.11 -29.55
N CYS A 82 -2.74 16.65 -28.78
CA CYS A 82 -4.05 17.30 -28.65
C CYS A 82 -4.20 17.94 -27.26
N PRO A 83 -5.12 18.92 -27.07
CA PRO A 83 -5.32 19.58 -25.78
C PRO A 83 -5.59 18.63 -24.60
N GLY A 84 -6.21 17.47 -24.86
CA GLY A 84 -6.50 16.45 -23.84
C GLY A 84 -5.28 15.62 -23.39
N SER A 85 -4.16 15.67 -24.12
CA SER A 85 -3.03 14.74 -23.95
C SER A 85 -2.44 14.72 -22.55
N ALA A 86 -2.22 15.89 -21.95
CA ALA A 86 -1.64 15.99 -20.61
C ALA A 86 -2.58 15.46 -19.52
N ALA A 87 -3.89 15.68 -19.67
CA ALA A 87 -4.89 15.16 -18.75
C ALA A 87 -4.98 13.64 -18.88
N THR A 88 -5.14 13.12 -20.11
CA THR A 88 -5.21 11.68 -20.37
C THR A 88 -3.95 10.94 -19.96
N HIS A 89 -2.76 11.51 -20.17
CA HIS A 89 -1.50 10.93 -19.71
C HIS A 89 -1.49 10.73 -18.19
N ARG A 90 -1.94 11.74 -17.44
CA ARG A 90 -2.01 11.68 -15.98
C ARG A 90 -3.03 10.64 -15.53
N GLU A 91 -4.23 10.66 -16.13
CA GLU A 91 -5.28 9.67 -15.86
C GLU A 91 -4.80 8.23 -16.10
N LEU A 92 -4.12 7.97 -17.22
CA LEU A 92 -3.56 6.64 -17.51
C LEU A 92 -2.51 6.23 -16.47
N THR A 93 -1.60 7.13 -16.10
CA THR A 93 -0.56 6.85 -15.11
C THR A 93 -1.19 6.43 -13.78
N ASP A 94 -2.19 7.18 -13.32
CA ASP A 94 -2.90 6.89 -12.08
C ASP A 94 -3.70 5.59 -12.19
N LEU A 95 -4.36 5.37 -13.32
CA LEU A 95 -5.19 4.20 -13.57
C LEU A 95 -4.38 2.89 -13.55
N PHE A 96 -3.25 2.84 -14.26
CA PHE A 96 -2.37 1.66 -14.27
C PHE A 96 -1.73 1.44 -12.89
N ALA A 97 -1.38 2.51 -12.15
CA ALA A 97 -0.90 2.40 -10.78
C ALA A 97 -1.97 1.84 -9.82
N GLN A 98 -3.20 2.32 -9.91
CA GLN A 98 -4.34 1.81 -9.13
C GLN A 98 -4.57 0.32 -9.39
N HIS A 99 -4.52 -0.10 -10.65
CA HIS A 99 -4.66 -1.51 -11.01
C HIS A 99 -3.54 -2.38 -10.41
N ARG A 100 -2.27 -1.95 -10.48
CA ARG A 100 -1.14 -2.65 -9.82
C ARG A 100 -1.35 -2.79 -8.32
N ILE A 101 -1.82 -1.74 -7.65
CA ILE A 101 -2.09 -1.75 -6.21
C ILE A 101 -3.26 -2.69 -5.87
N ALA A 102 -4.31 -2.72 -6.68
CA ALA A 102 -5.44 -3.63 -6.49
C ALA A 102 -5.00 -5.10 -6.57
N LEU A 103 -4.24 -5.46 -7.60
CA LEU A 103 -3.66 -6.81 -7.74
C LEU A 103 -2.78 -7.19 -6.54
N LEU A 104 -1.99 -6.26 -6.02
CA LEU A 104 -1.17 -6.50 -4.83
C LEU A 104 -1.99 -6.74 -3.57
N ARG A 105 -3.10 -6.02 -3.40
CA ARG A 105 -4.02 -6.21 -2.28
C ARG A 105 -4.64 -7.60 -2.34
N GLU A 106 -5.14 -8.02 -3.51
CA GLU A 106 -5.69 -9.36 -3.72
C GLU A 106 -4.64 -10.45 -3.49
N CYS A 107 -3.45 -10.30 -4.07
CA CYS A 107 -2.35 -11.24 -3.87
C CYS A 107 -1.97 -11.37 -2.39
N ARG A 108 -1.97 -10.26 -1.64
CA ARG A 108 -1.71 -10.26 -0.20
C ARG A 108 -2.81 -10.97 0.59
N LEU A 109 -4.08 -10.79 0.21
CA LEU A 109 -5.21 -11.43 0.88
C LEU A 109 -5.23 -12.94 0.65
N ILE A 110 -4.94 -13.38 -0.57
CA ILE A 110 -5.04 -14.80 -0.98
C ILE A 110 -3.76 -15.57 -0.63
N PHE A 111 -2.60 -15.00 -0.94
CA PHE A 111 -1.30 -15.70 -0.88
C PHE A 111 -0.37 -15.17 0.22
N GLY A 112 -0.83 -14.19 1.01
CA GLY A 112 -0.10 -13.63 2.14
C GLY A 112 1.02 -12.65 1.75
N ARG A 113 1.74 -12.19 2.78
CA ARG A 113 2.71 -11.07 2.66
C ARG A 113 3.91 -11.38 1.77
N ARG A 114 4.45 -12.62 1.84
CA ARG A 114 5.65 -13.01 1.07
C ARG A 114 5.37 -13.04 -0.43
N ALA A 115 4.21 -13.57 -0.84
CA ALA A 115 3.78 -13.58 -2.23
C ALA A 115 3.55 -12.15 -2.75
N ALA A 116 2.87 -11.31 -1.98
CA ALA A 116 2.69 -9.90 -2.33
C ALA A 116 4.03 -9.14 -2.45
N ALA A 117 5.01 -9.40 -1.58
CA ALA A 117 6.34 -8.81 -1.69
C ALA A 117 7.14 -9.30 -2.92
N LYS A 118 6.90 -10.53 -3.38
CA LYS A 118 7.44 -11.02 -4.65
C LYS A 118 6.77 -10.29 -5.83
N LEU A 119 5.45 -10.19 -5.81
CA LEU A 119 4.68 -9.48 -6.85
C LEU A 119 5.05 -8.00 -6.92
N TRP A 120 5.27 -7.33 -5.78
CA TRP A 120 5.70 -5.93 -5.72
C TRP A 120 6.95 -5.67 -6.56
N ARG A 121 7.96 -6.54 -6.40
CA ARG A 121 9.21 -6.47 -7.16
C ARG A 121 9.01 -6.76 -8.64
N GLN A 122 8.15 -7.74 -8.97
CA GLN A 122 7.83 -8.08 -10.37
C GLN A 122 7.10 -6.96 -11.10
N LEU A 123 6.26 -6.20 -10.39
CA LEU A 123 5.56 -5.03 -10.93
C LEU A 123 6.46 -3.79 -11.06
N GLY A 124 7.75 -3.88 -10.69
CA GLY A 124 8.70 -2.77 -10.78
C GLY A 124 8.33 -1.57 -9.90
N LEU A 125 7.50 -1.78 -8.87
CA LEU A 125 7.13 -0.70 -7.97
C LEU A 125 8.35 -0.27 -7.16
N PRO A 126 8.52 1.05 -6.94
CA PRO A 126 9.65 1.56 -6.18
C PRO A 126 9.66 0.89 -4.79
N ALA A 127 10.85 0.56 -4.29
CA ALA A 127 10.96 0.17 -2.90
C ALA A 127 10.35 1.30 -2.06
N VAL A 128 9.48 0.95 -1.11
CA VAL A 128 9.10 1.91 -0.08
C VAL A 128 10.35 2.09 0.77
N VAL A 129 11.19 3.05 0.37
CA VAL A 129 12.23 3.57 1.24
C VAL A 129 11.45 4.20 2.39
N GLU A 130 11.50 3.56 3.56
CA GLU A 130 11.16 4.26 4.78
C GLU A 130 12.22 5.36 4.91
N ASP A 131 11.97 6.53 4.33
CA ASP A 131 12.83 7.68 4.58
C ASP A 131 12.90 7.85 6.10
N GLU A 132 14.08 7.59 6.67
CA GLU A 132 14.45 8.07 7.99
C GLU A 132 14.22 9.59 8.08
N PRO A 133 14.21 10.18 9.27
CA PRO A 133 13.12 10.27 10.25
C PRO A 133 11.95 11.19 9.82
N ALA A 134 11.95 11.78 8.62
CA ALA A 134 10.96 12.79 8.21
C ALA A 134 9.55 12.22 8.00
N ALA A 135 9.43 11.00 7.45
CA ALA A 135 8.14 10.31 7.32
C ALA A 135 7.58 9.83 8.69
N ARG A 136 8.46 9.62 9.68
CA ARG A 136 8.06 9.32 11.07
C ARG A 136 7.47 10.55 11.76
N ALA A 137 7.92 11.76 11.41
CA ALA A 137 7.41 13.02 11.96
C ALA A 137 6.06 13.45 11.36
N SER A 138 5.79 13.12 10.09
CA SER A 138 4.63 13.65 9.36
C SER A 138 3.35 12.79 9.42
N ARG A 139 3.36 11.69 10.16
CA ARG A 139 2.18 10.85 10.43
C ARG A 139 1.54 11.33 11.73
N ALA A 140 0.72 12.38 11.65
CA ALA A 140 -0.02 13.01 12.75
C ALA A 140 0.15 12.36 14.14
N ALA A 141 1.09 12.88 14.92
CA ALA A 141 1.09 12.70 16.37
C ALA A 141 0.81 14.06 17.00
N PRO A 142 -0.43 14.30 17.46
CA PRO A 142 -0.59 15.15 18.64
C PRO A 142 -1.72 14.70 19.61
N ALA A 143 -2.32 13.51 19.44
CA ALA A 143 -3.31 13.01 20.40
C ALA A 143 -2.97 11.61 20.93
N SER A 144 -2.75 10.65 20.04
CA SER A 144 -2.52 9.25 20.43
C SER A 144 -1.13 8.98 21.04
N SER A 145 -0.10 9.72 20.63
CA SER A 145 1.24 9.63 21.22
C SER A 145 1.27 10.25 22.62
N ASP A 146 0.61 11.39 22.80
CA ASP A 146 0.58 12.10 24.08
C ASP A 146 -0.26 11.35 25.11
N GLN A 147 -1.34 10.70 24.68
CA GLN A 147 -2.09 9.75 25.51
C GLN A 147 -1.23 8.58 26.01
N VAL A 148 -0.40 7.96 25.15
CA VAL A 148 0.51 6.88 25.58
C VAL A 148 1.62 7.41 26.48
N LYS A 149 2.19 8.60 26.20
CA LYS A 149 3.16 9.24 27.10
C LYS A 149 2.55 9.51 28.47
N HIS A 150 1.32 10.02 28.51
CA HIS A 150 0.62 10.32 29.75
C HIS A 150 0.36 9.04 30.55
N PHE A 151 -0.18 8.00 29.91
CA PHE A 151 -0.31 6.67 30.50
C PHE A 151 1.01 6.17 31.10
N LEU A 152 2.10 6.21 30.32
CA LEU A 152 3.40 5.73 30.82
C LEU A 152 3.90 6.57 32.00
N ALA A 153 3.66 7.88 31.99
CA ALA A 153 4.06 8.77 33.07
C ALA A 153 3.30 8.50 34.38
N VAL A 154 2.00 8.17 34.30
CA VAL A 154 1.15 7.99 35.49
C VAL A 154 1.02 6.53 35.96
N SER A 155 1.16 5.57 35.04
CA SER A 155 0.93 4.14 35.31
C SER A 155 2.19 3.30 35.29
N THR A 156 3.36 3.86 34.99
CA THR A 156 4.63 3.10 34.98
C THR A 156 5.76 3.82 35.72
N VAL A 157 6.69 3.03 36.25
CA VAL A 157 7.95 3.53 36.83
C VAL A 157 9.10 2.90 36.07
N ARG A 158 10.08 3.74 35.69
CA ARG A 158 11.35 3.27 35.12
C ARG A 158 12.20 2.65 36.23
N ARG A 159 12.60 1.39 36.03
CA ARG A 159 13.46 0.66 36.97
C ARG A 159 14.44 -0.22 36.18
N PRO A 160 15.76 -0.06 36.39
CA PRO A 160 16.76 -0.94 35.78
C PRO A 160 16.46 -2.41 36.09
N GLY A 161 16.55 -3.27 35.08
CA GLY A 161 16.27 -4.71 35.21
C GLY A 161 14.79 -5.09 35.31
N ALA A 162 13.87 -4.14 35.53
CA ALA A 162 12.44 -4.44 35.56
C ALA A 162 11.90 -4.80 34.17
N GLN A 163 10.89 -5.65 34.16
CA GLN A 163 10.23 -6.08 32.93
C GLN A 163 8.71 -6.18 33.14
N VAL A 164 7.95 -5.89 32.10
CA VAL A 164 6.50 -6.10 32.06
C VAL A 164 6.10 -6.77 30.76
N GLN A 165 5.24 -7.78 30.82
CA GLN A 165 4.75 -8.46 29.63
C GLN A 165 3.96 -7.48 28.75
N SER A 166 4.14 -7.53 27.44
CA SER A 166 3.53 -6.59 26.50
C SER A 166 2.00 -6.65 26.48
N SER A 167 1.40 -7.82 26.71
CA SER A 167 -0.06 -7.97 26.84
C SER A 167 -0.57 -7.35 28.13
N VAL A 168 0.14 -7.53 29.24
CA VAL A 168 -0.21 -6.96 30.56
C VAL A 168 -0.13 -5.44 30.53
N LEU A 169 0.94 -4.88 29.96
CA LEU A 169 1.09 -3.43 29.80
C LEU A 169 -0.03 -2.84 28.92
N TYR A 170 -0.40 -3.54 27.83
CA TYR A 170 -1.49 -3.10 26.96
C TYR A 170 -2.87 -3.20 27.63
N ALA A 171 -3.10 -4.24 28.43
CA ALA A 171 -4.33 -4.37 29.21
C ALA A 171 -4.48 -3.22 30.21
N ALA A 172 -3.40 -2.86 30.90
CA ALA A 172 -3.38 -1.70 31.80
C ALA A 172 -3.63 -0.38 31.06
N TYR A 173 -3.06 -0.20 29.85
CA TYR A 173 -3.34 0.97 29.01
C TYR A 173 -4.81 1.06 28.62
N ARG A 174 -5.45 -0.05 28.22
CA ARG A 174 -6.88 -0.05 27.88
C ARG A 174 -7.75 0.34 29.08
N ALA A 175 -7.52 -0.27 30.24
CA ALA A 175 -8.25 0.05 31.45
C ALA A 175 -8.06 1.52 31.87
N TRP A 176 -6.85 2.06 31.71
CA TRP A 176 -6.59 3.47 31.95
C TRP A 176 -7.33 4.38 30.97
N CYS A 177 -7.41 4.03 29.68
CA CYS A 177 -8.18 4.80 28.68
C CYS A 177 -9.67 4.83 29.00
N GLU A 178 -10.23 3.70 29.45
CA GLU A 178 -11.63 3.61 29.90
C GLU A 178 -11.87 4.53 31.11
N SER A 179 -10.92 4.59 32.06
CA SER A 179 -11.04 5.44 33.26
C SER A 179 -10.89 6.95 32.99
N THR A 180 -10.17 7.33 31.93
CA THR A 180 -9.86 8.73 31.60
C THR A 180 -10.75 9.26 30.46
N SER A 181 -11.75 8.48 30.03
CA SER A 181 -12.65 8.81 28.90
C SER A 181 -11.89 9.24 27.65
N ALA A 182 -10.86 8.47 27.25
CA ALA A 182 -10.09 8.80 26.05
C ALA A 182 -10.93 8.57 24.77
N ASP A 183 -10.93 9.55 23.87
CA ASP A 183 -11.71 9.51 22.62
C ASP A 183 -11.31 8.36 21.68
N VAL A 184 -10.07 7.88 21.75
CA VAL A 184 -9.55 6.80 20.90
C VAL A 184 -8.66 5.84 21.71
N VAL A 185 -8.99 4.55 21.66
CA VAL A 185 -8.16 3.48 22.22
C VAL A 185 -7.33 2.86 21.11
N LEU A 186 -6.00 2.90 21.24
CA LEU A 186 -5.11 2.29 20.27
C LEU A 186 -5.19 0.76 20.28
N THR A 187 -5.02 0.14 19.11
CA THR A 187 -4.79 -1.32 19.01
C THR A 187 -3.45 -1.70 19.63
N GLN A 188 -3.30 -2.94 20.09
CA GLN A 188 -2.05 -3.42 20.71
C GLN A 188 -0.83 -3.21 19.83
N THR A 189 -0.98 -3.38 18.52
CA THR A 189 0.10 -3.17 17.53
C THR A 189 0.54 -1.70 17.49
N MET A 190 -0.41 -0.76 17.44
CA MET A 190 -0.11 0.67 17.40
C MET A 190 0.44 1.16 18.73
N PHE A 191 -0.15 0.75 19.84
CA PHE A 191 0.39 0.98 21.18
C PHE A 191 1.85 0.52 21.27
N SER A 192 2.12 -0.71 20.83
CA SER A 192 3.46 -1.29 20.89
C SER A 192 4.47 -0.58 19.99
N LEU A 193 4.04 0.02 18.89
CA LEU A 193 4.87 0.84 18.02
C LEU A 193 5.23 2.17 18.70
N VAL A 194 4.24 2.83 19.32
CA VAL A 194 4.43 4.10 20.04
C VAL A 194 5.39 3.91 21.21
N VAL A 195 5.21 2.87 22.03
CA VAL A 195 6.11 2.58 23.16
C VAL A 195 7.56 2.33 22.70
N ALA A 196 7.76 1.65 21.57
CA ALA A 196 9.10 1.46 21.01
C ALA A 196 9.72 2.79 20.55
N ASN A 197 8.92 3.66 19.91
CA ASN A 197 9.35 4.99 19.49
C ASN A 197 9.69 5.93 20.66
N LEU A 198 9.16 5.66 21.87
CA LEU A 198 9.52 6.37 23.09
C LEU A 198 10.83 5.86 23.74
N GLY A 199 11.56 4.97 23.05
CA GLY A 199 12.87 4.49 23.45
C GLY A 199 12.88 3.28 24.38
N PHE A 200 11.74 2.61 24.58
CA PHE A 200 11.68 1.37 25.33
C PHE A 200 12.04 0.17 24.45
N THR A 201 12.68 -0.83 25.03
CA THR A 201 13.17 -2.01 24.32
C THR A 201 12.36 -3.26 24.69
N LYS A 202 12.24 -4.18 23.73
CA LYS A 202 11.58 -5.47 23.92
C LYS A 202 12.58 -6.59 24.08
N ARG A 203 12.20 -7.60 24.86
CA ARG A 203 12.90 -8.89 24.95
C ARG A 203 11.91 -10.03 24.75
N CYS A 204 12.33 -11.06 24.02
CA CYS A 204 11.60 -12.31 23.87
C CYS A 204 12.24 -13.39 24.74
N SER A 205 11.43 -14.20 25.41
CA SER A 205 11.88 -15.42 26.10
C SER A 205 10.92 -16.56 25.76
N SER A 206 9.66 -16.45 26.20
CA SER A 206 8.51 -17.27 25.78
C SER A 206 7.31 -16.39 25.38
N VAL A 207 7.25 -15.20 25.95
CA VAL A 207 6.34 -14.10 25.62
C VAL A 207 7.15 -12.81 25.46
N MET A 208 6.52 -11.77 24.91
CA MET A 208 7.17 -10.47 24.70
C MET A 208 7.12 -9.63 25.98
N PHE A 209 8.28 -9.14 26.41
CA PHE A 209 8.45 -8.23 27.55
C PHE A 209 8.97 -6.88 27.09
N TRP A 210 8.53 -5.81 27.75
CA TRP A 210 9.19 -4.52 27.75
C TRP A 210 10.18 -4.46 28.91
N THR A 211 11.37 -3.91 28.67
CA THR A 211 12.41 -3.81 29.70
C THR A 211 12.63 -2.37 30.15
N GLY A 212 13.11 -2.20 31.38
CA GLY A 212 13.39 -0.90 31.98
C GLY A 212 12.16 -0.17 32.54
N LEU A 213 10.99 -0.84 32.56
CA LEU A 213 9.75 -0.29 33.12
C LEU A 213 8.90 -1.37 33.80
N THR A 214 8.12 -0.95 34.79
CA THR A 214 7.12 -1.75 35.49
C THR A 214 5.86 -0.93 35.71
N LEU A 215 4.70 -1.58 35.86
CA LEU A 215 3.46 -0.91 36.23
C LEU A 215 3.49 -0.45 37.69
N VAL A 216 2.93 0.73 37.96
CA VAL A 216 2.64 1.22 39.31
C VAL A 216 1.26 0.68 39.67
N ASN A 217 1.15 -0.01 40.80
CA ASN A 217 -0.06 -0.70 41.24
C ASN A 217 -1.33 0.15 41.13
N HIS A 218 -2.17 -0.15 40.13
CA HIS A 218 -3.61 0.03 40.24
C HIS A 218 -4.46 -1.09 39.61
N LEU A 219 -3.84 -2.05 38.88
CA LEU A 219 -4.50 -3.29 38.41
C LEU A 219 -3.50 -4.45 38.32
N ALA A 220 -2.65 -4.61 39.35
CA ALA A 220 -1.81 -5.80 39.47
C ALA A 220 -2.63 -6.99 40.01
N ALA A 221 -3.63 -7.43 39.25
CA ALA A 221 -4.29 -8.70 39.48
C ALA A 221 -4.94 -9.19 38.17
N VAL A 222 -4.16 -9.90 37.36
CA VAL A 222 -4.70 -11.00 36.56
C VAL A 222 -4.10 -12.26 37.17
N PRO A 223 -4.91 -13.24 37.62
CA PRO A 223 -4.38 -14.44 38.26
C PRO A 223 -3.60 -15.24 37.21
N THR A 224 -2.29 -15.35 37.40
CA THR A 224 -1.51 -16.44 36.82
C THR A 224 -2.04 -17.72 37.44
N GLY A 225 -2.87 -18.43 36.68
CA GLY A 225 -3.20 -19.82 36.97
C GLY A 225 -1.93 -20.65 36.86
N GLU A 226 -1.24 -20.84 37.99
CA GLU A 226 -0.46 -22.03 38.23
C GLU A 226 -1.22 -22.87 39.25
N ALA A 227 -1.77 -23.96 38.73
CA ALA A 227 -2.41 -25.02 39.47
C ALA A 227 -1.45 -25.54 40.54
N GLY A 228 -1.98 -25.71 41.75
CA GLY A 228 -1.31 -26.46 42.79
C GLY A 228 -0.94 -27.86 42.29
N ARG A 229 0.31 -28.23 42.52
CA ARG A 229 0.63 -29.58 42.96
C ARG A 229 1.11 -29.48 44.39
N LEU A 230 0.23 -29.94 45.29
CA LEU A 230 0.60 -30.41 46.61
C LEU A 230 1.31 -31.76 46.47
N LEU A 231 2.16 -32.02 47.48
CA LEU A 231 3.02 -33.18 47.75
C LEU A 231 4.39 -33.16 47.07
#